data_AF-A0A4Q5TJL3-F1
#
_entry.id   AF-A0A4Q5TJL3-F1
#
_cell.length_a   1.000
_cell.length_b   1.000
_cell.length_c   1.000
_cell.angle_alpha   90.00
_cell.angle_beta   90.00
_cell.angle_gamma   90.00
#
_symmetry.space_group_name_H-M   'P 1'
#
loop_
_entity.id
_entity.type
_entity.pdbx_description
1 polymer ?
#
loop_
_entity_poly.entity_id
_entity_poly.type
_entity_poly.pdbx_seq_one_letter_code
_entity_poly.pdbx_strand_id
1 'polypeptide(L)'
;MTDSPTYPRYPSQDDVPEGVAQSGATAAPGPAAPHSVAPTGYAQPLGLLTALTVGVAALYTALLLPRFWLAQDAVERWERQEANGGLAWDLWTPYELVDAASFPLLLGAYVVTCLWLWRVRSNLEVLSPTSPHARRRGWVWGGWLVPIVSLWFPYQVVRDALRVRSHRPSSGARVGWWWGAFLLGCFATGVESVFVPVDEIDTASIQHLPAFAAATTVLFVVACALWIRVVRAIAADQAELLAEAR
;
A
#
# COMPACT_ATOMS: atom_id res chain seq x y z
N MET A 1 -43.34 -26.63 -36.97
CA MET A 1 -43.31 -27.90 -36.22
C MET A 1 -41.85 -28.19 -35.92
N THR A 2 -41.53 -28.37 -34.65
CA THR A 2 -40.21 -28.30 -34.02
C THR A 2 -39.31 -29.49 -34.35
N ASP A 3 -38.15 -29.23 -34.95
CA ASP A 3 -37.00 -30.15 -34.93
C ASP A 3 -36.12 -29.80 -33.72
N SER A 4 -36.01 -30.70 -32.76
CA SER A 4 -35.00 -30.62 -31.69
C SER A 4 -33.74 -31.37 -32.12
N PRO A 5 -32.53 -30.79 -32.01
CA PRO A 5 -31.31 -31.50 -32.34
C PRO A 5 -31.05 -32.61 -31.30
N THR A 6 -30.84 -33.84 -31.79
CA THR A 6 -30.43 -34.99 -30.98
C THR A 6 -28.98 -34.79 -30.53
N TYR A 7 -28.77 -34.51 -29.25
CA TYR A 7 -27.41 -34.49 -28.70
C TYR A 7 -26.89 -35.92 -28.50
N PRO A 8 -25.59 -36.18 -28.74
CA PRO A 8 -24.99 -37.47 -28.40
C PRO A 8 -24.97 -37.66 -26.89
N ARG A 9 -25.50 -38.80 -26.42
CA ARG A 9 -25.47 -39.20 -25.01
C ARG A 9 -24.02 -39.55 -24.63
N TYR A 10 -23.48 -38.90 -23.59
CA TYR A 10 -22.20 -39.32 -23.00
C TYR A 10 -22.39 -40.66 -22.26
N PRO A 11 -21.41 -41.57 -22.28
CA PRO A 11 -21.50 -42.84 -21.56
C PRO A 11 -21.66 -42.56 -20.07
N SER A 12 -22.69 -43.13 -19.47
CA SER A 12 -22.89 -43.13 -18.02
C SER A 12 -22.07 -44.25 -17.38
N GLN A 13 -21.81 -44.14 -16.08
CA GLN A 13 -20.99 -45.09 -15.31
C GLN A 13 -21.52 -46.53 -15.33
N ASP A 14 -22.78 -46.71 -15.76
CA ASP A 14 -23.45 -48.00 -15.93
C ASP A 14 -23.16 -48.67 -17.31
N ASP A 15 -22.52 -47.96 -18.24
CA ASP A 15 -22.16 -48.47 -19.57
C ASP A 15 -20.79 -49.20 -19.59
N VAL A 16 -20.18 -49.42 -18.41
CA VAL A 16 -18.91 -50.16 -18.29
C VAL A 16 -19.20 -51.66 -18.21
N PRO A 17 -18.66 -52.50 -19.12
CA PRO A 17 -18.87 -53.94 -19.07
C PRO A 17 -18.39 -54.51 -17.73
N GLU A 18 -19.28 -55.23 -17.03
CA GLU A 18 -18.94 -56.01 -15.83
C GLU A 18 -17.88 -57.06 -16.18
N GLY A 19 -16.61 -56.74 -15.95
CA GLY A 19 -15.51 -57.64 -16.28
C GLY A 19 -14.12 -57.03 -16.31
N VAL A 20 -13.98 -55.70 -16.30
CA VAL A 20 -12.66 -55.07 -16.17
C VAL A 20 -12.27 -55.03 -14.69
N ALA A 21 -11.46 -56.01 -14.28
CA ALA A 21 -10.82 -56.03 -12.97
C ALA A 21 -10.13 -54.68 -12.69
N GLN A 22 -10.49 -54.04 -11.58
CA GLN A 22 -9.74 -52.90 -11.03
C GLN A 22 -8.36 -53.40 -10.61
N SER A 23 -7.40 -53.42 -11.53
CA SER A 23 -5.99 -53.54 -11.18
C SER A 23 -5.64 -52.36 -10.28
N GLY A 24 -5.28 -52.68 -9.03
CA GLY A 24 -4.92 -51.72 -8.00
C GLY A 24 -3.86 -50.74 -8.49
N ALA A 25 -4.29 -49.52 -8.76
CA ALA A 25 -3.40 -48.37 -8.81
C ALA A 25 -2.94 -48.14 -7.37
N THR A 26 -1.70 -48.55 -7.07
CA THR A 26 -0.97 -48.05 -5.91
C THR A 26 -0.98 -46.53 -5.99
N ALA A 27 -1.70 -45.90 -5.05
CA ALA A 27 -1.74 -44.46 -4.94
C ALA A 27 -0.30 -43.95 -4.77
N ALA A 28 0.23 -43.30 -5.81
CA ALA A 28 1.47 -42.55 -5.68
C ALA A 28 1.29 -41.56 -4.51
N PRO A 29 2.27 -41.43 -3.60
CA PRO A 29 2.18 -40.42 -2.55
C PRO A 29 2.02 -39.07 -3.24
N GLY A 30 0.85 -38.43 -3.05
CA GLY A 30 0.64 -37.07 -3.51
C GLY A 30 1.72 -36.15 -2.92
N PRO A 31 2.09 -35.05 -3.59
CA PRO A 31 3.06 -34.11 -3.06
C PRO A 31 2.63 -33.73 -1.64
N ALA A 32 3.51 -34.01 -0.67
CA ALA A 32 3.26 -33.74 0.74
C ALA A 32 2.77 -32.30 0.86
N ALA A 33 1.58 -32.12 1.45
CA ALA A 33 1.09 -30.79 1.78
C ALA A 33 2.22 -30.05 2.53
N PRO A 34 2.57 -28.82 2.13
CA PRO A 34 3.64 -28.09 2.81
C PRO A 34 3.33 -28.08 4.30
N HIS A 35 4.26 -28.57 5.11
CA HIS A 35 4.11 -28.65 6.56
C HIS A 35 3.65 -27.28 7.08
N SER A 36 2.41 -27.20 7.53
CA SER A 36 1.91 -26.04 8.26
C SER A 36 2.66 -26.01 9.59
N VAL A 37 3.75 -25.26 9.64
CA VAL A 37 4.41 -24.96 10.91
C VAL A 37 3.34 -24.33 11.80
N ALA A 38 3.00 -25.00 12.91
CA ALA A 38 2.03 -24.48 13.86
C ALA A 38 2.49 -23.09 14.31
N PRO A 39 1.60 -22.06 14.34
CA PRO A 39 2.00 -20.72 14.71
C PRO A 39 2.59 -20.73 16.13
N THR A 40 3.87 -20.44 16.27
CA THR A 40 4.51 -20.27 17.57
C THR A 40 4.28 -18.83 18.05
N GLY A 41 3.32 -18.61 18.95
CA GLY A 41 3.16 -17.32 19.64
C GLY A 41 1.74 -17.00 20.11
N TYR A 42 1.63 -15.91 20.87
CA TYR A 42 0.36 -15.33 21.32
C TYR A 42 0.05 -14.06 20.53
N ALA A 43 -1.21 -13.88 20.15
CA ALA A 43 -1.65 -12.66 19.46
C ALA A 43 -1.52 -11.45 20.39
N GLN A 44 -0.97 -10.35 19.87
CA GLN A 44 -0.62 -9.17 20.68
C GLN A 44 -1.46 -7.93 20.32
N PRO A 45 -1.73 -7.02 21.28
CA PRO A 45 -2.52 -5.81 21.00
C PRO A 45 -1.81 -4.87 20.02
N LEU A 46 -2.58 -4.20 19.15
CA LEU A 46 -2.06 -3.31 18.10
C LEU A 46 -2.11 -1.81 18.46
N GLY A 47 -2.73 -1.43 19.58
CA GLY A 47 -3.12 -0.05 19.88
C GLY A 47 -2.03 1.00 19.68
N LEU A 48 -0.85 0.81 20.27
CA LEU A 48 0.27 1.76 20.14
C LEU A 48 0.76 1.91 18.70
N LEU A 49 0.98 0.79 17.99
CA LEU A 49 1.49 0.85 16.61
C LEU A 49 0.45 1.43 15.64
N THR A 50 -0.84 1.15 15.86
CA THR A 50 -1.94 1.79 15.13
C THR A 50 -1.93 3.30 15.37
N ALA A 51 -1.83 3.74 16.63
CA ALA A 51 -1.80 5.16 16.99
C ALA A 51 -0.58 5.87 16.39
N LEU A 52 0.61 5.26 16.43
CA LEU A 52 1.82 5.80 15.81
C LEU A 52 1.67 5.89 14.28
N THR A 53 1.13 4.86 13.62
CA THR A 53 0.93 4.85 12.17
C THR A 53 -0.04 5.96 11.73
N VAL A 54 -1.14 6.14 12.47
CA VAL A 54 -2.11 7.22 12.23
C VAL A 54 -1.51 8.59 12.54
N GLY A 55 -0.79 8.70 13.66
CA GLY A 55 -0.16 9.94 14.12
C GLY A 55 0.88 10.46 13.14
N VAL A 56 1.74 9.59 12.61
CA VAL A 56 2.74 9.95 11.59
C VAL A 56 2.06 10.38 10.28
N ALA A 57 1.00 9.70 9.83
CA ALA A 57 0.26 10.10 8.65
C ALA A 57 -0.43 11.48 8.81
N ALA A 58 -0.96 11.75 10.01
CA ALA A 58 -1.54 13.06 10.35
C ALA A 58 -0.47 14.15 10.44
N LEU A 59 0.69 13.85 11.02
CA LEU A 59 1.83 14.77 11.10
C LEU A 59 2.36 15.11 9.70
N TYR A 60 2.50 14.12 8.83
CA TYR A 60 2.90 14.35 7.43
C TYR A 60 1.87 15.21 6.69
N THR A 61 0.58 14.95 6.90
CA THR A 61 -0.49 15.81 6.36
C THR A 61 -0.30 17.26 6.81
N ALA A 62 -0.13 17.51 8.11
CA ALA A 62 0.05 18.85 8.66
C ALA A 62 1.31 19.54 8.12
N LEU A 63 2.39 18.79 7.92
CA LEU A 63 3.64 19.28 7.34
C LEU A 63 3.48 19.73 5.89
N LEU A 64 2.63 19.05 5.10
CA LEU A 64 2.40 19.40 3.69
C LEU A 64 1.47 20.59 3.49
N LEU A 65 0.53 20.85 4.41
CA LEU A 65 -0.46 21.94 4.25
C LEU A 65 0.15 23.30 3.87
N PRO A 66 1.23 23.80 4.51
CA PRO A 66 1.78 25.10 4.16
C PRO A 66 2.48 25.16 2.79
N ARG A 67 2.78 24.02 2.12
CA ARG A 67 3.62 23.98 0.91
C ARG A 67 3.19 24.94 -0.18
N PHE A 68 1.88 25.14 -0.40
CA PHE A 68 1.42 26.08 -1.42
C PHE A 68 1.89 27.52 -1.16
N TRP A 69 1.69 28.01 0.07
CA TRP A 69 2.11 29.36 0.44
C TRP A 69 3.63 29.49 0.49
N LEU A 70 4.31 28.45 0.97
CA LEU A 70 5.77 28.42 0.98
C LEU A 70 6.36 28.40 -0.43
N ALA A 71 5.71 27.74 -1.39
CA ALA A 71 6.11 27.74 -2.79
C ALA A 71 5.98 29.14 -3.42
N GLN A 72 4.88 29.86 -3.14
CA GLN A 72 4.71 31.24 -3.60
C GLN A 72 5.84 32.14 -3.06
N ASP A 73 6.10 32.03 -1.76
CA ASP A 73 7.15 32.77 -1.07
C ASP A 73 8.56 32.39 -1.56
N ALA A 74 8.77 31.12 -1.94
CA ALA A 74 10.02 30.65 -2.54
C ALA A 74 10.26 31.28 -3.93
N VAL A 75 9.25 31.27 -4.80
CA VAL A 75 9.32 31.90 -6.13
C VAL A 75 9.73 33.37 -6.02
N GLU A 76 9.05 34.15 -5.16
CA GLU A 76 9.39 35.55 -4.96
C GLU A 76 10.82 35.77 -4.45
N ARG A 77 11.31 34.87 -3.59
CA ARG A 77 12.68 34.96 -3.06
C ARG A 77 13.72 34.62 -4.12
N TRP A 78 13.47 33.61 -4.95
CA TRP A 78 14.38 33.26 -6.04
C TRP A 78 14.43 34.32 -7.13
N GLU A 79 13.30 34.91 -7.51
CA GLU A 79 13.27 36.02 -8.48
C GLU A 79 14.10 37.21 -7.98
N ARG A 80 13.98 37.56 -6.69
CA ARG A 80 14.81 38.63 -6.08
C ARG A 80 16.30 38.25 -6.07
N GLN A 81 16.63 36.99 -5.81
CA GLN A 81 18.01 36.50 -5.78
C GLN A 81 18.64 36.58 -7.18
N GLU A 82 17.93 36.12 -8.19
CA GLU A 82 18.34 36.18 -9.59
C GLU A 82 18.55 37.64 -10.05
N ALA A 83 17.61 38.53 -9.70
CA ALA A 83 17.72 39.96 -10.01
C ALA A 83 18.96 40.64 -9.37
N ASN A 84 19.44 40.10 -8.25
CA ASN A 84 20.66 40.55 -7.59
C ASN A 84 21.95 39.88 -8.13
N GLY A 85 21.83 39.07 -9.18
CA GLY A 85 22.95 38.34 -9.79
C GLY A 85 23.41 37.12 -8.99
N GLY A 86 22.63 36.67 -8.01
CA GLY A 86 22.87 35.44 -7.25
C GLY A 86 22.24 34.23 -7.92
N LEU A 87 22.70 33.03 -7.57
CA LEU A 87 22.11 31.78 -8.05
C LEU A 87 20.94 31.38 -7.12
N ALA A 88 19.85 30.89 -7.69
CA ALA A 88 18.65 30.54 -6.92
C ALA A 88 18.90 29.40 -5.91
N TRP A 89 19.79 28.46 -6.23
CA TRP A 89 20.15 27.33 -5.37
C TRP A 89 21.03 27.71 -4.16
N ASP A 90 21.60 28.93 -4.13
CA ASP A 90 22.34 29.44 -2.96
C ASP A 90 21.39 29.81 -1.79
N LEU A 91 20.09 29.92 -2.06
CA LEU A 91 19.09 30.36 -1.10
C LEU A 91 18.20 29.21 -0.63
N TRP A 92 18.36 28.82 0.64
CA TRP A 92 17.39 27.96 1.32
C TRP A 92 16.18 28.76 1.77
N THR A 93 15.00 28.34 1.33
CA THR A 93 13.71 28.87 1.74
C THR A 93 13.01 27.88 2.70
N PRO A 94 11.94 28.32 3.39
CA PRO A 94 11.13 27.41 4.20
C PRO A 94 10.48 26.27 3.41
N TYR A 95 10.31 26.42 2.09
CA TYR A 95 9.77 25.37 1.24
C TYR A 95 10.71 24.15 1.21
N GLU A 96 12.02 24.35 1.00
CA GLU A 96 13.01 23.26 1.03
C GLU A 96 13.15 22.67 2.44
N LEU A 97 12.98 23.47 3.49
CA LEU A 97 12.97 22.96 4.88
C LEU A 97 11.84 21.95 5.11
N VAL A 98 10.66 22.18 4.52
CA VAL A 98 9.54 21.23 4.59
C VAL A 98 9.88 19.93 3.86
N ASP A 99 10.51 20.00 2.69
CA ASP A 99 10.90 18.81 1.92
C ASP A 99 12.02 18.02 2.60
N ALA A 100 13.01 18.72 3.14
CA ALA A 100 14.07 18.13 3.93
C ALA A 100 13.54 17.46 5.20
N ALA A 101 12.57 18.08 5.89
CA ALA A 101 11.92 17.50 7.05
C ALA A 101 10.98 16.32 6.70
N SER A 102 10.44 16.29 5.48
CA SER A 102 9.59 15.21 5.00
C SER A 102 10.33 13.88 4.89
N PHE A 103 11.61 13.89 4.51
CA PHE A 103 12.41 12.68 4.37
C PHE A 103 12.52 11.84 5.67
N PRO A 104 13.01 12.37 6.81
CA PRO A 104 13.09 11.60 8.05
C PRO A 104 11.70 11.20 8.58
N LEU A 105 10.67 12.03 8.34
CA LEU A 105 9.31 11.70 8.72
C LEU A 105 8.75 10.51 7.94
N LEU A 106 8.97 10.46 6.62
CA LEU A 106 8.59 9.33 5.77
C LEU A 106 9.37 8.07 6.10
N LEU A 107 10.66 8.19 6.46
CA LEU A 107 11.45 7.07 6.95
C LEU A 107 10.86 6.51 8.26
N GLY A 108 10.49 7.38 9.20
CA GLY A 108 9.78 6.99 10.42
C GLY A 108 8.43 6.33 10.11
N ALA A 109 7.67 6.88 9.16
CA ALA A 109 6.40 6.33 8.69
C ALA A 109 6.57 4.90 8.14
N TYR A 110 7.60 4.68 7.33
CA TYR A 110 7.95 3.37 6.78
C TYR A 110 8.24 2.37 7.89
N VAL A 111 9.12 2.70 8.85
CA VAL A 111 9.49 1.80 9.94
C VAL A 111 8.28 1.44 10.80
N VAL A 112 7.52 2.44 11.26
CA VAL A 112 6.35 2.22 12.11
C VAL A 112 5.27 1.42 11.38
N THR A 113 5.01 1.73 10.12
CA THR A 113 4.03 1.00 9.29
C THR A 113 4.46 -0.45 9.07
N CYS A 114 5.75 -0.70 8.81
CA CYS A 114 6.26 -2.06 8.63
C CYS A 114 6.17 -2.87 9.93
N LEU A 115 6.54 -2.28 11.07
CA LEU A 115 6.38 -2.93 12.38
C LEU A 115 4.91 -3.24 12.68
N TRP A 116 4.01 -2.30 12.36
CA TRP A 116 2.57 -2.49 12.50
C TRP A 116 2.06 -3.63 11.61
N LEU A 117 2.36 -3.61 10.31
CA LEU A 117 1.97 -4.67 9.37
C LEU A 117 2.56 -6.03 9.74
N TRP A 118 3.81 -6.07 10.19
CA TRP A 118 4.45 -7.28 10.66
C TRP A 118 3.68 -7.92 11.82
N ARG A 119 3.23 -7.08 12.78
CA ARG A 119 2.44 -7.52 13.93
C ARG A 119 1.03 -7.95 13.53
N VAL A 120 0.36 -7.21 12.64
CA VAL A 120 -0.94 -7.60 12.07
C VAL A 120 -0.84 -9.00 11.45
N ARG A 121 0.18 -9.24 10.64
CA ARG A 121 0.36 -10.56 10.00
C ARG A 121 0.68 -11.67 10.99
N SER A 122 1.48 -11.37 12.02
CA SER A 122 1.76 -12.33 13.10
C SER A 122 0.48 -12.74 13.84
N ASN A 123 -0.40 -11.77 14.14
CA ASN A 123 -1.68 -12.03 14.77
C ASN A 123 -2.59 -12.86 13.85
N LEU A 124 -2.59 -12.59 12.55
CA LEU A 124 -3.37 -13.35 11.58
C LEU A 124 -2.90 -14.79 11.43
N GLU A 125 -1.59 -15.05 11.49
CA GLU A 125 -1.05 -16.42 11.47
C GLU A 125 -1.57 -17.25 12.66
N VAL A 126 -1.75 -16.64 13.84
CA VAL A 126 -2.27 -17.31 15.04
C VAL A 126 -3.80 -17.39 15.04
N LEU A 127 -4.49 -16.29 14.71
CA LEU A 127 -5.94 -16.14 14.87
C LEU A 127 -6.75 -16.61 13.64
N SER A 128 -6.12 -16.68 12.46
CA SER A 128 -6.77 -17.12 11.22
C SER A 128 -5.79 -17.91 10.32
N PRO A 129 -5.40 -19.13 10.72
CA PRO A 129 -4.37 -19.91 10.03
C PRO A 129 -4.73 -20.30 8.60
N THR A 130 -6.03 -20.36 8.28
CA THR A 130 -6.55 -20.74 6.97
C THR A 130 -6.62 -19.57 5.98
N SER A 131 -6.35 -18.34 6.41
CA SER A 131 -6.39 -17.16 5.55
C SER A 131 -5.19 -17.11 4.59
N PRO A 132 -5.40 -17.15 3.25
CA PRO A 132 -4.31 -17.14 2.29
C PRO A 132 -3.64 -15.76 2.23
N HIS A 133 -2.32 -15.73 2.35
CA HIS A 133 -1.50 -14.54 2.16
C HIS A 133 -0.77 -14.62 0.82
N ALA A 134 -0.87 -13.60 -0.03
CA ALA A 134 -0.28 -13.63 -1.37
C ALA A 134 1.27 -13.61 -1.35
N ARG A 135 1.88 -13.16 -0.25
CA ARG A 135 3.34 -12.97 -0.13
C ARG A 135 3.88 -13.48 1.19
N ARG A 136 5.17 -13.84 1.23
CA ARG A 136 5.88 -14.14 2.48
C ARG A 136 6.01 -12.89 3.37
N ARG A 137 6.19 -13.09 4.68
CA ARG A 137 6.20 -12.03 5.70
C ARG A 137 7.34 -11.00 5.54
N GLY A 138 8.48 -11.39 4.98
CA GLY A 138 9.61 -10.49 4.69
C GLY A 138 9.29 -9.36 3.69
N TRP A 139 8.29 -9.56 2.83
CA TRP A 139 7.85 -8.52 1.88
C TRP A 139 7.14 -7.33 2.54
N VAL A 140 6.83 -7.40 3.83
CA VAL A 140 6.39 -6.22 4.61
C VAL A 140 7.43 -5.11 4.55
N TRP A 141 8.72 -5.46 4.56
CA TRP A 141 9.83 -4.52 4.49
C TRP A 141 10.28 -4.31 3.04
N GLY A 142 10.72 -5.39 2.38
CA GLY A 142 11.29 -5.32 1.03
C GLY A 142 10.31 -4.83 -0.04
N GLY A 143 8.99 -4.94 0.21
CA GLY A 143 7.96 -4.52 -0.72
C GLY A 143 7.96 -3.04 -1.02
N TRP A 144 8.53 -2.19 -0.16
CA TRP A 144 8.56 -0.74 -0.36
C TRP A 144 9.87 -0.24 -0.96
N LEU A 145 10.95 -0.99 -0.79
CA LEU A 145 12.31 -0.56 -1.16
C LEU A 145 12.71 -0.99 -2.57
N VAL A 146 12.18 -2.12 -3.05
CA VAL A 146 12.55 -2.67 -4.36
C VAL A 146 11.71 -1.95 -5.44
N PRO A 147 12.32 -1.17 -6.36
CA PRO A 147 11.59 -0.21 -7.19
C PRO A 147 10.47 -0.78 -8.08
N ILE A 148 10.69 -1.97 -8.65
CA ILE A 148 9.69 -2.59 -9.54
C ILE A 148 8.52 -3.13 -8.69
N VAL A 149 8.81 -3.86 -7.62
CA VAL A 149 7.78 -4.49 -6.81
C VAL A 149 7.03 -3.48 -5.94
N SER A 150 7.65 -2.34 -5.61
CA SER A 150 7.03 -1.27 -4.82
C SER A 150 5.80 -0.68 -5.45
N LEU A 151 5.56 -0.91 -6.75
CA LEU A 151 4.34 -0.53 -7.44
C LEU A 151 3.10 -1.36 -7.07
N TRP A 152 3.25 -2.60 -6.58
CA TRP A 152 2.09 -3.45 -6.29
C TRP A 152 2.20 -4.37 -5.07
N PHE A 153 3.39 -4.60 -4.53
CA PHE A 153 3.56 -5.43 -3.32
C PHE A 153 2.96 -4.79 -2.06
N PRO A 154 3.18 -3.49 -1.78
CA PRO A 154 2.55 -2.85 -0.63
C PRO A 154 1.02 -2.94 -0.66
N TYR A 155 0.43 -2.71 -1.83
CA TYR A 155 -1.01 -2.92 -2.06
C TYR A 155 -1.45 -4.34 -1.70
N GLN A 156 -0.75 -5.38 -2.18
CA GLN A 156 -1.08 -6.77 -1.88
C GLN A 156 -0.97 -7.07 -0.38
N VAL A 157 0.10 -6.61 0.27
CA VAL A 157 0.34 -6.81 1.71
C VAL A 157 -0.78 -6.20 2.56
N VAL A 158 -1.17 -4.96 2.28
CA VAL A 158 -2.23 -4.25 3.02
C VAL A 158 -3.61 -4.82 2.71
N ARG A 159 -3.88 -5.17 1.45
CA ARG A 159 -5.15 -5.78 1.04
C ARG A 159 -5.37 -7.12 1.72
N ASP A 160 -4.34 -7.96 1.80
CA ASP A 160 -4.44 -9.28 2.42
C ASP A 160 -4.69 -9.15 3.93
N ALA A 161 -4.11 -8.14 4.59
CA ALA A 161 -4.39 -7.82 6.00
C ALA A 161 -5.86 -7.42 6.26
N LEU A 162 -6.52 -6.78 5.29
CA LEU A 162 -7.93 -6.36 5.40
C LEU A 162 -8.92 -7.49 5.07
N ARG A 163 -8.51 -8.52 4.32
CA ARG A 163 -9.41 -9.57 3.77
C ARG A 163 -9.94 -10.57 4.79
N VAL A 164 -9.34 -10.70 5.97
CA VAL A 164 -9.58 -11.82 6.91
C VAL A 164 -11.04 -11.89 7.40
N ARG A 165 -11.75 -10.76 7.48
CA ARG A 165 -13.20 -10.77 7.78
C ARG A 165 -14.05 -9.99 6.80
N SER A 166 -13.48 -9.02 6.08
CA SER A 166 -14.22 -8.26 5.07
C SER A 166 -14.44 -9.10 3.80
N HIS A 167 -15.38 -10.05 3.84
CA HIS A 167 -15.97 -10.72 2.67
C HIS A 167 -16.74 -9.74 1.75
N ARG A 168 -16.58 -8.44 1.98
CA ARG A 168 -17.18 -7.37 1.19
C ARG A 168 -16.26 -7.06 0.00
N PRO A 169 -16.79 -7.02 -1.23
CA PRO A 169 -16.01 -6.62 -2.41
C PRO A 169 -15.39 -5.21 -2.30
N SER A 170 -15.87 -4.37 -1.36
CA SER A 170 -15.38 -3.01 -1.12
C SER A 170 -14.02 -2.93 -0.40
N SER A 171 -13.49 -4.01 0.18
CA SER A 171 -12.19 -3.99 0.88
C SER A 171 -11.02 -3.77 -0.09
N GLY A 172 -11.02 -4.47 -1.22
CA GLY A 172 -10.04 -4.29 -2.29
C GLY A 172 -10.10 -2.90 -2.92
N ALA A 173 -11.31 -2.35 -3.09
CA ALA A 173 -11.51 -1.01 -3.62
C ALA A 173 -10.96 0.06 -2.67
N ARG A 174 -11.17 -0.08 -1.35
CA ARG A 174 -10.65 0.87 -0.35
C ARG A 174 -9.12 0.97 -0.39
N VAL A 175 -8.44 -0.16 -0.40
CA VAL A 175 -6.97 -0.20 -0.52
C VAL A 175 -6.52 0.30 -1.90
N GLY A 176 -7.31 0.01 -2.94
CA GLY A 176 -7.05 0.50 -4.31
C GLY A 176 -7.09 2.03 -4.41
N TRP A 177 -8.08 2.68 -3.80
CA TRP A 177 -8.18 4.14 -3.78
C TRP A 177 -7.02 4.79 -3.04
N TRP A 178 -6.65 4.27 -1.86
CA TRP A 178 -5.48 4.75 -1.13
C TRP A 178 -4.21 4.62 -1.98
N TRP A 179 -4.00 3.43 -2.53
CA TRP A 179 -2.79 3.13 -3.29
C TRP A 179 -2.68 3.93 -4.57
N GLY A 180 -3.79 4.08 -5.30
CA GLY A 180 -3.88 4.91 -6.50
C GLY A 180 -3.60 6.38 -6.22
N ALA A 181 -4.17 6.94 -5.13
CA ALA A 181 -3.89 8.31 -4.72
C ALA A 181 -2.41 8.50 -4.33
N PHE A 182 -1.83 7.53 -3.61
CA PHE A 182 -0.42 7.56 -3.24
C PHE A 182 0.50 7.51 -4.47
N LEU A 183 0.28 6.57 -5.40
CA LEU A 183 1.06 6.48 -6.64
C LEU A 183 0.91 7.73 -7.51
N LEU A 184 -0.30 8.29 -7.60
CA LEU A 184 -0.53 9.52 -8.34
C LEU A 184 0.19 10.71 -7.71
N GLY A 185 0.25 10.79 -6.37
CA GLY A 185 1.07 11.75 -5.65
C GLY A 185 2.56 11.61 -5.97
N CYS A 186 3.10 10.39 -5.89
CA CYS A 186 4.50 10.11 -6.25
C CYS A 186 4.81 10.46 -7.70
N PHE A 187 3.91 10.12 -8.63
CA PHE A 187 4.05 10.46 -10.04
C PHE A 187 4.04 11.98 -10.26
N ALA A 188 3.12 12.70 -9.61
CA ALA A 188 3.05 14.15 -9.68
C ALA A 188 4.33 14.83 -9.16
N THR A 189 4.93 14.32 -8.08
CA THR A 189 6.25 14.79 -7.61
C THR A 189 7.36 14.51 -8.63
N GLY A 190 7.35 13.35 -9.28
CA GLY A 190 8.31 13.05 -10.34
C GLY A 190 8.17 13.97 -11.56
N VAL A 191 6.93 14.31 -11.93
CA VAL A 191 6.65 15.29 -12.99
C VAL A 191 7.12 16.69 -12.59
N GLU A 192 6.83 17.13 -11.36
CA GLU A 192 7.33 18.39 -10.79
C GLU A 192 8.85 18.52 -10.95
N SER A 193 9.62 17.48 -10.62
CA SER A 193 11.09 17.48 -10.77
C SER A 193 11.58 17.61 -12.22
N VAL A 194 10.77 17.26 -13.22
CA VAL A 194 11.11 17.45 -14.64
C VAL A 194 10.78 18.86 -15.12
N PHE A 195 9.70 19.45 -14.61
CA PHE A 195 9.24 20.80 -15.01
C PHE A 195 9.92 21.92 -14.21
N VAL A 196 10.38 21.63 -12.99
CA VAL A 196 11.10 22.56 -12.12
C VAL A 196 12.43 21.92 -11.73
N PRO A 197 13.40 21.85 -12.65
CA PRO A 197 14.70 21.27 -12.36
C PRO A 197 15.47 22.14 -11.35
N VAL A 198 16.14 21.48 -10.40
CA VAL A 198 16.92 22.15 -9.34
C VAL A 198 18.20 22.81 -9.90
N ASP A 199 18.70 22.29 -11.03
CA ASP A 199 20.01 22.66 -11.58
C ASP A 199 19.92 23.87 -12.54
N GLU A 200 18.76 24.09 -13.14
CA GLU A 200 18.47 25.16 -14.12
C GLU A 200 17.16 25.86 -13.74
N ILE A 201 17.23 26.65 -12.67
CA ILE A 201 16.12 27.45 -12.18
C ILE A 201 15.99 28.69 -13.08
N ASP A 202 15.30 28.55 -14.21
CA ASP A 202 14.83 29.67 -15.07
C ASP A 202 13.52 30.26 -14.49
N THR A 203 13.32 31.57 -14.64
CA THR A 203 12.12 32.27 -14.15
C THR A 203 10.82 31.62 -14.66
N ALA A 204 10.81 31.09 -15.89
CA ALA A 204 9.64 30.42 -16.45
C ALA A 204 9.30 29.10 -15.74
N SER A 205 10.29 28.34 -15.27
CA SER A 205 10.06 27.03 -14.64
C SER A 205 9.54 27.17 -13.21
N ILE A 206 10.09 28.10 -12.43
CA ILE A 206 9.69 28.32 -11.03
C ILE A 206 8.24 28.76 -10.86
N GLN A 207 7.67 29.44 -11.85
CA GLN A 207 6.26 29.88 -11.82
C GLN A 207 5.28 28.70 -11.73
N HIS A 208 5.69 27.50 -12.13
CA HIS A 208 4.87 26.29 -12.00
C HIS A 208 4.92 25.65 -10.61
N LEU A 209 5.91 26.00 -9.77
CA LEU A 209 6.13 25.38 -8.47
C LEU A 209 4.87 25.39 -7.57
N PRO A 210 4.15 26.52 -7.41
CA PRO A 210 3.01 26.54 -6.50
C PRO A 210 1.85 25.65 -6.98
N ALA A 211 1.66 25.53 -8.29
CA ALA A 211 0.63 24.66 -8.86
C ALA A 211 0.95 23.19 -8.58
N PHE A 212 2.20 22.76 -8.77
CA PHE A 212 2.66 21.42 -8.41
C PHE A 212 2.58 21.16 -6.92
N ALA A 213 3.04 22.11 -6.09
CA ALA A 213 2.96 22.03 -4.64
C ALA A 213 1.51 21.85 -4.15
N ALA A 214 0.55 22.57 -4.72
CA ALA A 214 -0.87 22.39 -4.40
C ALA A 214 -1.38 21.02 -4.84
N ALA A 215 -1.11 20.61 -6.09
CA ALA A 215 -1.59 19.35 -6.64
C ALA A 215 -1.06 18.14 -5.86
N THR A 216 0.25 18.10 -5.58
CA THR A 216 0.90 17.03 -4.81
C THR A 216 0.39 17.02 -3.37
N THR A 217 0.23 18.19 -2.74
CA THR A 217 -0.34 18.30 -1.38
C THR A 217 -1.74 17.69 -1.32
N VAL A 218 -2.63 18.05 -2.26
CA VAL A 218 -3.99 17.48 -2.30
C VAL A 218 -3.95 15.96 -2.45
N LEU A 219 -3.14 15.44 -3.37
CA LEU A 219 -3.01 14.00 -3.60
C LEU A 219 -2.52 13.26 -2.35
N PHE A 220 -1.48 13.77 -1.68
CA PHE A 220 -0.96 13.16 -0.47
C PHE A 220 -1.89 13.30 0.73
N VAL A 221 -2.61 14.42 0.88
CA VAL A 221 -3.65 14.58 1.90
C VAL A 221 -4.76 13.54 1.71
N VAL A 222 -5.23 13.35 0.47
CA VAL A 222 -6.22 12.32 0.14
C VAL A 222 -5.66 10.93 0.44
N ALA A 223 -4.43 10.63 0.01
CA ALA A 223 -3.77 9.36 0.29
C ALA A 223 -3.65 9.10 1.81
N CYS A 224 -3.20 10.06 2.60
CA CYS A 224 -3.10 9.96 4.06
C CYS A 224 -4.48 9.75 4.70
N ALA A 225 -5.52 10.47 4.26
CA ALA A 225 -6.87 10.28 4.77
C ALA A 225 -7.42 8.88 4.47
N LEU A 226 -7.16 8.34 3.29
CA LEU A 226 -7.56 6.97 2.92
C LEU A 226 -6.72 5.93 3.68
N TRP A 227 -5.42 6.17 3.85
CA TRP A 227 -4.53 5.33 4.65
C TRP A 227 -5.01 5.20 6.09
N ILE A 228 -5.34 6.32 6.75
CA ILE A 228 -5.86 6.32 8.13
C ILE A 228 -7.15 5.48 8.22
N ARG A 229 -8.04 5.58 7.22
CA ARG A 229 -9.26 4.75 7.17
C ARG A 229 -8.95 3.26 7.00
N VAL A 230 -7.93 2.90 6.21
CA VAL A 230 -7.47 1.52 6.05
C VAL A 230 -6.88 0.98 7.35
N VAL A 231 -5.97 1.73 7.97
CA VAL A 231 -5.31 1.36 9.24
C VAL A 231 -6.33 1.16 10.36
N ARG A 232 -7.29 2.08 10.50
CA ARG A 232 -8.36 1.97 11.51
C ARG A 232 -9.27 0.77 11.27
N ALA A 233 -9.58 0.46 10.01
CA ALA A 233 -10.39 -0.71 9.68
C ALA A 233 -9.67 -2.01 10.03
N ILE A 234 -8.39 -2.15 9.66
CA ILE A 234 -7.58 -3.31 10.03
C ILE A 234 -7.46 -3.43 11.55
N ALA A 235 -7.24 -2.31 12.26
CA ALA A 235 -7.13 -2.33 13.71
C ALA A 235 -8.43 -2.76 14.41
N ALA A 236 -9.60 -2.36 13.89
CA ALA A 236 -10.91 -2.78 14.40
C ALA A 236 -11.12 -4.29 14.19
N ASP A 237 -10.88 -4.79 12.97
CA ASP A 237 -10.99 -6.21 12.64
C ASP A 237 -10.08 -7.07 13.56
N GLN A 238 -8.86 -6.60 13.83
CA GLN A 238 -7.92 -7.29 14.72
C GLN A 238 -8.34 -7.26 16.19
N ALA A 239 -8.98 -6.17 16.65
CA ALA A 239 -9.47 -6.08 18.02
C ALA A 239 -10.64 -7.05 18.27
N GLU A 240 -11.53 -7.20 17.29
CA GLU A 240 -12.63 -8.19 17.33
C GLU A 240 -12.09 -9.63 17.37
N LEU A 241 -11.13 -9.98 16.50
CA LEU A 241 -10.53 -11.32 16.50
C LEU A 241 -9.84 -11.66 17.82
N LEU A 242 -9.20 -10.66 18.45
CA LEU A 242 -8.59 -10.83 19.78
C LEU A 242 -9.63 -11.02 20.89
N ALA A 243 -10.83 -10.45 20.74
CA ALA A 243 -11.92 -10.60 21.70
C ALA A 243 -12.58 -11.98 21.58
N GLU A 244 -12.74 -12.51 20.36
CA GLU A 244 -13.31 -13.85 20.11
C GLU A 244 -12.39 -15.00 20.56
N ALA A 245 -11.08 -14.76 20.64
CA ALA A 245 -10.10 -15.76 21.05
C ALA A 245 -9.89 -15.85 22.57
N ARG A 246 -10.59 -15.03 23.37
CA ARG A 246 -10.54 -15.03 24.84
C ARG A 246 -11.75 -15.75 25.43
#